data_AF-A0A7X9HIS1-F1
#
_entry.id   AF-A0A7X9HIS1-F1
#
_cell.length_a   1.000
_cell.length_b   1.000
_cell.length_c   1.000
_cell.angle_alpha   90.00
_cell.angle_beta   90.00
_cell.angle_gamma   90.00
#
_symmetry.space_group_name_H-M   'P 1'
#
loop_
_entity.id
_entity.type
_entity.pdbx_description
1 polymer ?
#
loop_
_entity_poly.entity_id
_entity_poly.type
_entity_poly.pdbx_seq_one_letter_code
_entity_poly.pdbx_strand_id
1 'polypeptide(L)'
;METNPTFGLLLIAIGALASGSFYLPLKYVRNWKWETGWIIQGLFAWVLVPWIVTLITVPHLGQIISESPSKSIFLPILFGAGWGIGGLTWGLSNRYLGIGLGTALPLGFTAALSTLITPVFQGKFSAFVSSDKFGFVLAGILIALAGIAIAGYAGHRKETGLNKQAGEKGGEKNFRKGITVALIAGIMSACFAFG
;
A
#
# COMPACT_ATOMS: atom_id res chain seq x y z
N MET A 1 20.19 12.59 -18.69
CA MET A 1 20.07 11.12 -18.65
C MET A 1 19.01 10.73 -19.64
N GLU A 2 19.37 10.02 -20.71
CA GLU A 2 18.36 9.51 -21.65
C GLU A 2 17.48 8.48 -20.94
N THR A 3 16.17 8.70 -20.94
CA THR A 3 15.20 7.74 -20.41
C THR A 3 15.17 6.52 -21.32
N ASN A 4 15.80 5.42 -20.89
CA ASN A 4 15.69 4.11 -21.54
C ASN A 4 14.42 3.40 -21.04
N PRO A 5 13.32 3.36 -21.81
CA PRO A 5 12.05 2.80 -21.37
C PRO A 5 12.15 1.30 -21.08
N THR A 6 13.02 0.58 -21.78
CA THR A 6 13.25 -0.87 -21.59
C THR A 6 13.88 -1.14 -20.23
N PHE A 7 14.87 -0.34 -19.83
CA PHE A 7 15.47 -0.43 -18.51
C PHE A 7 14.46 -0.11 -17.40
N GLY A 8 13.63 0.92 -17.61
CA GLY A 8 12.52 1.24 -16.70
C GLY A 8 11.53 0.08 -16.55
N LEU A 9 11.13 -0.56 -17.65
CA LEU A 9 10.26 -1.75 -17.64
C LEU A 9 10.89 -2.92 -16.88
N LEU A 10 12.19 -3.17 -17.06
CA LEU A 10 12.90 -4.22 -16.33
C LEU A 10 12.92 -3.94 -14.82
N LEU A 11 13.18 -2.70 -14.41
CA LEU A 11 13.13 -2.31 -12.99
C LEU A 11 11.73 -2.50 -12.39
N ILE A 12 10.68 -2.14 -13.13
CA ILE A 12 9.28 -2.36 -12.72
C ILE A 12 9.00 -3.87 -12.58
N ALA A 13 9.45 -4.69 -13.52
CA ALA A 13 9.25 -6.13 -13.48
C ALA A 13 9.95 -6.79 -12.27
N ILE A 14 11.19 -6.39 -11.99
CA ILE A 14 11.94 -6.87 -10.81
C ILE A 14 11.23 -6.43 -9.53
N GLY A 15 10.80 -5.16 -9.45
CA GLY A 15 10.05 -4.64 -8.31
C GLY A 15 8.73 -5.39 -8.08
N ALA A 16 7.99 -5.67 -9.16
CA ALA A 16 6.76 -6.45 -9.11
C ALA A 16 7.01 -7.90 -8.65
N LEU A 17 8.09 -8.54 -9.11
CA LEU A 17 8.46 -9.88 -8.68
C LEU A 17 8.82 -9.91 -7.19
N ALA A 18 9.63 -8.96 -6.72
CA ALA A 18 9.98 -8.82 -5.31
C ALA A 18 8.74 -8.56 -4.44
N SER A 19 7.86 -7.67 -4.89
CA SER A 19 6.58 -7.35 -4.23
C SER A 19 5.57 -8.51 -4.26
N GLY A 20 5.61 -9.40 -5.24
CA GLY A 20 4.78 -10.61 -5.23
C GLY A 20 5.32 -11.69 -4.29
N SER A 21 6.64 -11.74 -4.15
CA SER A 21 7.35 -12.82 -3.45
C SER A 21 7.50 -12.57 -1.95
N PHE A 22 7.48 -11.33 -1.47
CA PHE A 22 7.80 -11.02 -0.06
C PHE A 22 6.84 -11.68 0.95
N TYR A 23 5.61 -12.01 0.56
CA TYR A 23 4.63 -12.68 1.43
C TYR A 23 4.80 -14.20 1.47
N LEU A 24 5.49 -14.78 0.48
CA LEU A 24 5.66 -16.24 0.35
C LEU A 24 6.38 -16.88 1.56
N PRO A 25 7.44 -16.28 2.14
CA PRO A 25 8.11 -16.83 3.32
C PRO A 25 7.19 -17.05 4.52
N LEU A 26 6.19 -16.18 4.73
CA LEU A 26 5.24 -16.32 5.85
C LEU A 26 4.44 -17.61 5.79
N LYS A 27 4.25 -18.20 4.60
CA LYS A 27 3.57 -19.49 4.42
C LYS A 27 4.34 -20.66 5.03
N TYR A 28 5.66 -20.55 5.16
CA TYR A 28 6.51 -21.61 5.68
C TYR A 28 6.73 -21.51 7.20
N VAL A 29 6.36 -20.40 7.83
CA VAL A 29 6.43 -20.22 9.28
C VAL A 29 5.29 -21.01 9.93
N ARG A 30 5.66 -22.05 10.70
CA ARG A 30 4.70 -22.89 11.45
C ARG A 30 4.60 -22.39 12.89
N ASN A 31 3.43 -22.59 13.50
CA ASN A 31 3.13 -22.31 14.92
C ASN A 31 3.06 -20.83 15.34
N TRP A 32 3.21 -19.88 14.42
CA TRP A 32 3.01 -18.47 14.73
C TRP A 32 1.58 -18.05 14.44
N LYS A 33 1.05 -17.19 15.31
CA LYS A 33 -0.12 -16.41 14.96
C LYS A 33 0.25 -15.49 13.80
N TRP A 34 -0.68 -15.30 12.87
CA TRP A 34 -0.46 -14.47 11.68
C TRP A 34 0.01 -13.05 12.05
N GLU A 35 -0.55 -12.49 13.11
CA GLU A 35 -0.23 -11.17 13.65
C GLU A 35 1.26 -11.08 14.03
N THR A 36 1.79 -12.13 14.66
CA THR A 36 3.21 -12.21 15.05
C THR A 36 4.10 -12.26 13.83
N GLY A 37 3.75 -13.07 12.82
CA GLY A 37 4.50 -13.14 11.56
C GLY A 37 4.52 -11.81 10.81
N TRP A 38 3.37 -11.13 10.72
CA TRP A 38 3.24 -9.84 10.05
C TRP A 38 4.02 -8.73 10.75
N ILE A 39 3.94 -8.63 12.08
CA ILE A 39 4.65 -7.62 12.85
C ILE A 39 6.16 -7.81 12.75
N ILE A 40 6.65 -9.05 12.91
CA ILE A 40 8.08 -9.34 12.82
C ILE A 40 8.59 -9.02 11.42
N GLN A 41 7.87 -9.43 10.37
CA GLN A 41 8.22 -9.07 9.01
C GLN A 41 8.27 -7.55 8.81
N GLY A 42 7.23 -6.82 9.24
CA GLY A 42 7.16 -5.36 9.11
C GLY A 42 8.32 -4.68 9.84
N LEU A 43 8.68 -5.13 11.05
CA LEU A 43 9.81 -4.59 11.81
C LEU A 43 11.13 -4.76 11.03
N PHE A 44 11.39 -5.94 10.49
CA PHE A 44 12.61 -6.17 9.72
C PHE A 44 12.61 -5.41 8.39
N ALA A 45 11.53 -5.50 7.63
CA ALA A 45 11.45 -4.95 6.28
C ALA A 45 11.35 -3.41 6.27
N TRP A 46 10.67 -2.80 7.24
CA TRP A 46 10.36 -1.37 7.22
C TRP A 46 11.21 -0.55 8.20
N VAL A 47 11.83 -1.19 9.20
CA VAL A 47 12.63 -0.48 10.21
C VAL A 47 14.08 -0.97 10.19
N LEU A 48 14.34 -2.22 10.55
CA LEU A 48 15.72 -2.68 10.79
C LEU A 48 16.57 -2.66 9.52
N VAL A 49 16.09 -3.28 8.43
CA VAL A 49 16.85 -3.35 7.18
C VAL A 49 17.11 -1.97 6.59
N PRO A 50 16.11 -1.05 6.47
CA PRO A 50 16.36 0.32 6.03
C PRO A 50 17.42 1.04 6.87
N TRP A 51 17.33 0.98 8.20
CA TRP A 51 18.32 1.62 9.08
C TRP A 51 19.72 1.05 8.92
N ILE A 52 19.86 -0.29 8.84
CA ILE A 52 21.16 -0.94 8.61
C ILE A 52 21.77 -0.47 7.29
N VAL A 53 20.97 -0.47 6.22
CA VAL A 53 21.42 -0.03 4.89
C VAL A 53 21.82 1.44 4.91
N THR A 54 21.03 2.31 5.54
CA THR A 54 21.35 3.74 5.66
C THR A 54 22.66 3.96 6.44
N LEU A 55 22.88 3.25 7.55
CA LEU A 55 24.11 3.38 8.35
C LEU A 55 25.36 2.92 7.59
N ILE A 56 25.23 1.98 6.67
CA ILE A 56 26.34 1.48 5.84
C ILE A 56 26.60 2.38 4.63
N THR A 57 25.55 2.93 4.03
CA THR A 57 25.64 3.63 2.73
C THR A 57 25.69 5.15 2.84
N VAL A 58 25.21 5.74 3.95
CA VAL A 58 25.12 7.19 4.13
C VAL A 58 26.22 7.67 5.09
N PRO A 59 27.29 8.31 4.58
CA PRO A 59 28.33 8.88 5.43
C PRO A 59 27.78 10.09 6.20
N HIS A 60 28.29 10.33 7.41
CA HIS A 60 27.95 11.49 8.25
C HIS A 60 26.44 11.67 8.54
N LEU A 61 25.68 10.56 8.62
CA LEU A 61 24.22 10.58 8.83
C LEU A 61 23.76 11.49 9.99
N GLY A 62 24.48 11.48 11.12
CA GLY A 62 24.15 12.31 12.28
C GLY A 62 24.22 13.81 11.97
N GLN A 63 25.23 14.24 11.20
CA GLN A 63 25.38 15.63 10.77
C GLN A 63 24.26 16.02 9.80
N ILE A 64 23.98 15.17 8.79
CA ILE A 64 22.90 15.38 7.82
C ILE A 64 21.55 15.58 8.53
N ILE A 65 21.24 14.73 9.51
CA ILE A 65 20.00 14.85 10.28
C ILE A 65 19.99 16.14 11.10
N SER A 66 21.11 16.51 11.74
CA SER A 66 21.18 17.73 12.56
C SER A 66 21.06 19.03 11.78
N GLU A 67 21.54 19.04 10.53
CA GLU A 67 21.52 20.21 9.64
C GLU A 67 20.24 20.28 8.79
N SER A 68 19.45 19.20 8.77
CA SER A 68 18.23 19.13 7.97
C SER A 68 17.12 20.01 8.56
N PRO A 69 16.33 20.72 7.71
CA PRO A 69 15.15 21.44 8.17
C PRO A 69 14.18 20.51 8.90
N SER A 70 13.59 20.96 10.01
CA SER A 70 12.69 20.12 10.82
C SER A 70 11.51 19.57 10.01
N LYS A 71 11.02 20.32 9.02
CA LYS A 71 9.95 19.87 8.10
C LYS A 71 10.38 18.66 7.26
N SER A 72 11.62 18.62 6.81
CA SER A 72 12.20 17.52 6.01
C SER A 72 12.43 16.25 6.83
N ILE A 73 12.38 16.33 8.16
CA ILE A 73 12.46 15.17 9.07
C ILE A 73 11.05 14.75 9.50
N PHE A 74 10.22 15.73 9.91
CA PHE A 74 8.91 15.46 10.47
C PHE A 74 7.93 14.87 9.47
N LEU A 75 7.86 15.40 8.24
CA LEU A 75 6.90 14.91 7.24
C LEU A 75 7.15 13.45 6.84
N PRO A 76 8.37 13.01 6.51
CA PRO A 76 8.64 11.60 6.23
C PRO A 76 8.31 10.68 7.41
N ILE A 77 8.56 11.10 8.66
CA ILE A 77 8.19 10.33 9.84
C ILE A 77 6.66 10.22 9.96
N LEU A 78 5.95 11.33 9.81
CA LEU A 78 4.48 11.36 9.93
C LEU A 78 3.82 10.51 8.84
N PHE A 79 4.22 10.70 7.58
CA PHE A 79 3.68 9.96 6.46
C PHE A 79 4.14 8.50 6.43
N GLY A 80 5.36 8.22 6.88
CA GLY A 80 5.86 6.86 7.09
C GLY A 80 5.08 6.12 8.17
N ALA A 81 4.73 6.78 9.27
CA ALA A 81 3.86 6.22 10.30
C ALA A 81 2.44 5.93 9.74
N GLY A 82 1.89 6.87 8.96
CA GLY A 82 0.63 6.67 8.24
C GLY A 82 0.70 5.44 7.32
N TRP A 83 1.72 5.34 6.48
CA TRP A 83 1.93 4.18 5.61
C TRP A 83 2.07 2.87 6.41
N GLY A 84 2.77 2.89 7.55
CA GLY A 84 2.87 1.74 8.45
C GLY A 84 1.51 1.26 8.98
N ILE A 85 0.63 2.19 9.37
CA ILE A 85 -0.77 1.87 9.73
C ILE A 85 -1.50 1.28 8.52
N GLY A 86 -1.26 1.82 7.32
CA GLY A 86 -1.75 1.28 6.05
C GLY A 86 -1.35 -0.17 5.82
N GLY A 87 -0.08 -0.51 6.02
CA GLY A 87 0.45 -1.86 5.88
C GLY A 87 -0.14 -2.84 6.92
N LEU A 88 -0.29 -2.42 8.18
CA LEU A 88 -0.93 -3.24 9.22
C LEU A 88 -2.40 -3.54 8.90
N THR A 89 -3.14 -2.52 8.46
CA THR A 89 -4.56 -2.65 8.09
C THR A 89 -4.74 -3.41 6.78
N TRP A 90 -3.80 -3.33 5.83
CA TRP A 90 -3.81 -4.17 4.62
C TRP A 90 -3.70 -5.66 4.93
N GLY A 91 -2.86 -6.03 5.90
CA GLY A 91 -2.78 -7.42 6.37
C GLY A 91 -4.13 -7.92 6.92
N LEU A 92 -4.80 -7.08 7.71
CA LEU A 92 -6.11 -7.37 8.28
C LEU A 92 -7.22 -7.43 7.21
N SER A 93 -7.19 -6.56 6.18
CA SER A 93 -8.16 -6.62 5.07
C SER A 93 -8.04 -7.92 4.30
N ASN A 94 -6.82 -8.39 4.05
CA ASN A 94 -6.57 -9.69 3.41
C ASN A 94 -7.10 -10.87 4.25
N ARG A 95 -7.06 -10.77 5.58
CA ARG A 95 -7.65 -11.77 6.48
C ARG A 95 -9.17 -11.77 6.45
N TYR A 96 -9.80 -10.59 6.51
CA TYR A 96 -11.27 -10.47 6.56
C TYR A 96 -11.96 -10.69 5.21
N LEU A 97 -11.33 -10.27 4.10
CA LEU A 97 -11.92 -10.27 2.76
C LEU A 97 -11.29 -11.32 1.82
N GLY A 98 -10.20 -11.97 2.24
CA GLY A 98 -9.36 -12.78 1.37
C GLY A 98 -8.43 -11.92 0.50
N ILE A 99 -7.37 -12.54 -0.03
CA ILE A 99 -6.30 -11.84 -0.77
C ILE A 99 -6.86 -11.08 -1.98
N GLY A 100 -7.79 -11.66 -2.73
CA GLY A 100 -8.34 -11.01 -3.95
C GLY A 100 -8.97 -9.65 -3.67
N LEU A 101 -10.01 -9.61 -2.82
CA LEU A 101 -10.69 -8.36 -2.51
C LEU A 101 -9.90 -7.49 -1.52
N GLY A 102 -9.28 -8.12 -0.52
CA GLY A 102 -8.49 -7.46 0.52
C GLY A 102 -7.27 -6.72 -0.03
N THR A 103 -6.75 -7.11 -1.20
CA THR A 103 -5.65 -6.42 -1.89
C THR A 103 -6.15 -5.46 -2.97
N ALA A 104 -7.19 -5.81 -3.73
CA ALA A 104 -7.70 -4.95 -4.80
C ALA A 104 -8.25 -3.61 -4.27
N LEU A 105 -8.99 -3.63 -3.16
CA LEU A 105 -9.58 -2.42 -2.59
C LEU A 105 -8.50 -1.42 -2.14
N PRO A 106 -7.57 -1.79 -1.23
CA PRO A 106 -6.56 -0.84 -0.75
C PRO A 106 -5.65 -0.33 -1.85
N LEU A 107 -5.21 -1.20 -2.79
CA LEU A 107 -4.32 -0.78 -3.87
C LEU A 107 -4.96 0.27 -4.77
N GLY A 108 -6.23 0.11 -5.11
CA GLY A 108 -6.87 1.07 -6.00
C GLY A 108 -7.24 2.39 -5.30
N PHE A 109 -7.59 2.37 -4.01
CA PHE A 109 -7.70 3.61 -3.23
C PHE A 109 -6.35 4.32 -3.10
N THR A 110 -5.29 3.56 -2.82
CA THR A 110 -3.92 4.09 -2.75
C THR A 110 -3.54 4.74 -4.08
N ALA A 111 -3.77 4.05 -5.20
CA ALA A 111 -3.46 4.58 -6.54
C ALA A 111 -4.23 5.88 -6.82
N ALA A 112 -5.55 5.89 -6.60
CA ALA A 112 -6.38 7.07 -6.85
C ALA A 112 -5.95 8.28 -5.98
N LEU A 113 -5.77 8.06 -4.68
CA LEU A 113 -5.41 9.12 -3.74
C LEU A 113 -3.99 9.62 -3.96
N SER A 114 -3.02 8.73 -4.13
CA SER A 114 -1.64 9.10 -4.42
C SER A 114 -1.54 9.94 -5.69
N THR A 115 -2.25 9.57 -6.76
CA THR A 115 -2.24 10.33 -8.02
C THR A 115 -2.82 11.74 -7.87
N LEU A 116 -3.90 11.91 -7.10
CA LEU A 116 -4.58 13.20 -6.97
C LEU A 116 -3.93 14.12 -5.92
N ILE A 117 -3.42 13.55 -4.82
CA ILE A 117 -2.95 14.32 -3.67
C ILE A 117 -1.46 14.69 -3.81
N THR A 118 -0.63 13.87 -4.48
CA THR A 118 0.80 14.16 -4.65
C THR A 118 1.07 15.54 -5.30
N PRO A 119 0.37 15.92 -6.39
CA PRO A 119 0.56 17.26 -6.98
C PRO A 119 0.19 18.40 -6.04
N VAL A 120 -0.75 18.19 -5.11
CA VAL A 120 -1.12 19.18 -4.07
C VAL A 120 0.06 19.39 -3.11
N PHE A 121 0.63 18.30 -2.59
CA PHE A 121 1.79 18.38 -1.68
C PHE A 121 3.04 18.97 -2.34
N GLN A 122 3.22 18.72 -3.64
CA GLN A 122 4.33 19.28 -4.41
C GLN A 122 4.12 20.74 -4.84
N GLY A 123 2.96 21.35 -4.55
CA GLY A 123 2.63 22.71 -4.99
C GLY A 123 2.41 22.83 -6.51
N LYS A 124 2.16 21.70 -7.19
CA LYS A 124 2.03 21.59 -8.66
C LYS A 124 0.60 21.29 -9.11
N PHE A 125 -0.39 21.47 -8.24
CA PHE A 125 -1.77 21.09 -8.53
C PHE A 125 -2.36 21.88 -9.72
N SER A 126 -2.13 23.19 -9.80
CA SER A 126 -2.60 24.00 -10.92
C SER A 126 -2.00 23.53 -12.25
N ALA A 127 -0.67 23.33 -12.30
CA ALA A 127 0.02 22.80 -13.47
C ALA A 127 -0.43 21.39 -13.85
N PHE A 128 -0.76 20.56 -12.85
CA PHE A 128 -1.26 19.21 -13.07
C PHE A 128 -2.66 19.22 -13.71
N VAL A 129 -3.57 20.04 -13.22
CA VAL A 129 -4.94 20.15 -13.76
C VAL A 129 -4.95 20.79 -15.15
N SER A 130 -4.06 21.75 -15.41
CA SER A 130 -3.92 22.39 -16.72
C SER A 130 -3.16 21.55 -17.75
N SER A 131 -2.68 20.36 -17.39
CA SER A 131 -1.97 19.49 -18.33
C SER A 131 -2.94 18.81 -19.30
N ASP A 132 -2.55 18.71 -20.57
CA ASP A 132 -3.28 17.94 -21.60
C ASP A 132 -3.51 16.46 -21.21
N LYS A 133 -2.69 15.94 -20.28
CA LYS A 133 -2.75 14.56 -19.79
C LYS A 133 -3.73 14.37 -18.63
N PHE A 134 -4.23 15.44 -18.02
CA PHE A 134 -5.10 15.37 -16.84
C PHE A 134 -6.36 14.52 -17.11
N GLY A 135 -6.99 14.70 -18.28
CA GLY A 135 -8.18 13.92 -18.67
C GLY A 135 -7.92 12.42 -18.73
N PHE A 136 -6.76 12.00 -19.27
CA PHE A 136 -6.38 10.59 -19.33
C PHE A 136 -6.11 10.01 -17.93
N VAL A 137 -5.47 10.78 -17.05
CA VAL A 137 -5.24 10.37 -15.66
C VAL A 137 -6.57 10.19 -14.92
N LEU A 138 -7.49 11.13 -15.07
CA LEU A 138 -8.81 11.06 -14.43
C LEU A 138 -9.63 9.87 -14.96
N ALA A 139 -9.61 9.63 -16.28
CA ALA A 139 -10.24 8.46 -16.88
C ALA A 139 -9.65 7.16 -16.32
N GLY A 140 -8.33 7.06 -16.19
CA GLY A 140 -7.66 5.91 -15.59
C GLY A 140 -8.08 5.67 -14.14
N ILE A 141 -8.18 6.73 -13.33
CA ILE A 141 -8.68 6.64 -11.94
C ILE A 141 -10.12 6.13 -11.92
N LEU A 142 -11.01 6.69 -12.76
CA LEU A 142 -12.42 6.28 -12.81
C LEU A 142 -12.57 4.81 -13.21
N ILE A 143 -11.80 4.35 -14.21
CA ILE A 143 -11.77 2.94 -14.63
C ILE A 143 -11.29 2.04 -13.49
N ALA A 144 -10.22 2.44 -12.79
CA ALA A 144 -9.70 1.69 -11.65
C ALA A 144 -10.74 1.59 -10.52
N LEU A 145 -11.38 2.71 -10.15
CA LEU A 145 -12.42 2.75 -9.13
C LEU A 145 -13.65 1.90 -9.52
N ALA A 146 -14.05 1.92 -10.79
CA ALA A 146 -15.11 1.06 -11.30
C ALA A 146 -14.74 -0.43 -11.19
N GLY A 147 -13.50 -0.78 -11.57
CA GLY A 147 -12.98 -2.15 -11.43
C GLY A 147 -12.99 -2.65 -9.99
N ILE A 148 -12.58 -1.81 -9.04
CA ILE A 148 -12.65 -2.10 -7.59
C ILE A 148 -14.09 -2.29 -7.14
N ALA A 149 -15.00 -1.41 -7.56
CA ALA A 149 -16.42 -1.49 -7.18
C ALA A 149 -17.05 -2.80 -7.67
N ILE A 150 -16.74 -3.21 -8.90
CA ILE A 150 -17.19 -4.49 -9.48
C ILE A 150 -16.59 -5.67 -8.70
N ALA A 151 -15.29 -5.66 -8.43
CA ALA A 151 -14.62 -6.72 -7.67
C ALA A 151 -15.15 -6.82 -6.23
N GLY A 152 -15.41 -5.68 -5.58
CA GLY A 152 -16.05 -5.60 -4.27
C GLY A 152 -17.45 -6.16 -4.25
N TYR A 153 -18.25 -5.82 -5.27
CA TYR A 153 -19.60 -6.35 -5.41
C TYR A 153 -19.63 -7.86 -5.65
N ALA A 154 -18.76 -8.36 -6.54
CA ALA A 154 -18.61 -9.79 -6.81
C ALA A 154 -18.14 -10.54 -5.55
N GLY A 155 -17.16 -10.00 -4.83
CA GLY A 155 -16.67 -10.55 -3.56
C GLY A 155 -17.75 -10.59 -2.49
N HIS A 156 -18.56 -9.53 -2.37
CA HIS A 156 -19.70 -9.49 -1.46
C HIS A 156 -20.72 -10.58 -1.78
N ARG A 157 -21.11 -10.73 -3.04
CA ARG A 157 -22.06 -11.77 -3.47
C ARG A 157 -21.54 -13.18 -3.20
N LYS A 158 -20.25 -13.44 -3.44
CA LYS A 158 -19.60 -14.71 -3.14
C LYS A 158 -19.66 -15.03 -1.64
N GLU A 159 -19.31 -14.07 -0.79
CA GLU A 159 -19.29 -14.26 0.66
C GLU A 159 -20.71 -14.47 1.23
N THR A 160 -21.68 -13.68 0.77
CA THR A 160 -23.09 -13.84 1.17
C THR A 160 -23.68 -15.18 0.69
N GLY A 161 -23.25 -15.68 -0.48
CA GLY A 161 -23.62 -17.00 -0.97
C GLY A 161 -23.01 -18.15 -0.17
N LEU A 162 -21.71 -18.04 0.18
CA LEU A 162 -21.00 -19.05 0.97
C LEU A 162 -21.51 -19.12 2.43
N ASN A 163 -21.79 -17.97 3.07
CA ASN A 163 -22.35 -17.95 4.42
C ASN A 163 -23.74 -18.58 4.51
N LYS A 164 -24.56 -18.53 3.45
CA LYS A 164 -25.85 -19.22 3.39
C LYS A 164 -25.72 -20.74 3.28
N GLN A 165 -24.62 -21.26 2.73
CA GLN A 165 -24.41 -22.70 2.52
C GLN A 165 -23.60 -23.36 3.64
N ALA A 166 -22.75 -22.62 4.35
CA ALA A 166 -21.74 -23.21 5.24
C ALA A 166 -22.08 -23.25 6.74
N GLY A 167 -23.23 -22.71 7.18
CA GLY A 167 -23.69 -22.77 8.58
C GLY A 167 -22.61 -22.44 9.63
N GLU A 168 -22.41 -21.14 9.92
CA GLU A 168 -21.59 -20.58 11.03
C GLU A 168 -20.14 -21.12 11.26
N LYS A 169 -19.61 -22.01 10.42
CA LYS A 169 -18.27 -22.62 10.61
C LYS A 169 -17.15 -22.00 9.78
N GLY A 170 -17.38 -20.87 9.10
CA GLY A 170 -16.33 -20.12 8.40
C GLY A 170 -15.70 -19.09 9.32
N GLY A 171 -14.41 -19.25 9.68
CA GLY A 171 -13.68 -18.38 10.61
C GLY A 171 -13.77 -16.88 10.29
N GLU A 172 -13.52 -16.02 11.30
CA GLU A 172 -13.61 -14.53 11.36
C GLU A 172 -13.75 -13.75 10.03
N LYS A 173 -14.77 -13.99 9.22
CA LYS A 173 -15.01 -13.24 7.97
C LYS A 173 -16.13 -12.25 8.18
N ASN A 174 -15.77 -11.12 8.79
CA ASN A 174 -16.68 -9.99 8.91
C ASN A 174 -16.48 -9.04 7.73
N PHE A 175 -17.29 -9.22 6.69
CA PHE A 175 -17.19 -8.43 5.45
C PHE A 175 -17.22 -6.92 5.70
N ARG A 176 -18.10 -6.45 6.61
CA ARG A 176 -18.21 -5.02 6.94
C ARG A 176 -16.91 -4.50 7.58
N LYS A 177 -16.37 -5.22 8.57
CA LYS A 177 -15.07 -4.88 9.18
C LYS A 177 -13.96 -4.91 8.13
N GLY A 178 -13.95 -5.93 7.26
CA GLY A 178 -12.98 -6.06 6.19
C GLY A 178 -12.97 -4.86 5.25
N ILE A 179 -14.14 -4.39 4.80
CA ILE A 179 -14.23 -3.20 3.93
C ILE A 179 -13.75 -1.95 4.65
N THR A 180 -14.16 -1.73 5.91
CA THR A 180 -13.70 -0.56 6.69
C THR A 180 -12.18 -0.56 6.83
N VAL A 181 -11.60 -1.70 7.18
CA VAL A 181 -10.15 -1.85 7.35
C VAL A 181 -9.42 -1.71 6.00
N ALA A 182 -10.00 -2.18 4.90
CA ALA A 182 -9.45 -2.02 3.56
C ALA A 182 -9.45 -0.55 3.09
N LEU A 183 -10.47 0.22 3.44
CA LEU A 183 -10.52 1.66 3.15
C LEU A 183 -9.44 2.42 3.93
N ILE A 184 -9.31 2.14 5.24
CA ILE A 184 -8.24 2.70 6.07
C ILE A 184 -6.88 2.35 5.47
N ALA A 185 -6.68 1.08 5.08
CA ALA A 185 -5.45 0.62 4.45
C ALA A 185 -5.11 1.43 3.19
N GLY A 186 -6.08 1.65 2.30
CA GLY A 186 -5.85 2.41 1.07
C GLY A 186 -5.53 3.88 1.31
N ILE A 187 -6.27 4.55 2.20
CA ILE A 187 -6.07 5.98 2.50
C ILE A 187 -4.71 6.18 3.18
N MET A 188 -4.41 5.37 4.19
CA MET A 188 -3.18 5.46 4.96
C MET A 188 -1.96 5.05 4.13
N SER A 189 -2.10 4.08 3.21
CA SER A 189 -1.01 3.69 2.31
C SER A 189 -0.65 4.79 1.31
N ALA A 190 -1.59 5.66 0.95
CA ALA A 190 -1.31 6.80 0.08
C ALA A 190 -0.29 7.78 0.68
N CYS A 191 -0.15 7.81 2.01
CA CYS A 191 0.86 8.63 2.69
C CYS A 191 2.28 8.37 2.18
N PHE A 192 2.60 7.16 1.71
CA PHE A 192 3.89 6.83 1.11
C PHE A 192 4.25 7.69 -0.10
N ALA A 193 3.27 8.17 -0.85
CA ALA A 193 3.51 9.00 -2.03
C ALA A 193 3.83 10.46 -1.69
N PHE A 194 3.50 10.91 -0.47
CA PHE A 194 3.66 12.30 -0.04
C PHE A 194 4.83 12.50 0.92
N GLY A 195 5.28 11.43 1.58
CA GLY A 195 6.36 11.40 2.57
C GLY A 195 7.75 11.31 2.00
#